data_AF-A0A5P0YK85-F1
#
_entry.id   AF-A0A5P0YK85-F1
#
_cell.length_a   1.000
_cell.length_b   1.000
_cell.length_c   1.000
_cell.angle_alpha   90.00
_cell.angle_beta   90.00
_cell.angle_gamma   90.00
#
_symmetry.space_group_name_H-M   'P 1'
#
loop_
_entity.id
_entity.type
_entity.pdbx_description
1 polymer ?
#
loop_
_entity_poly.entity_id
_entity_poly.type
_entity_poly.pdbx_seq_one_letter_code
_entity_poly.pdbx_strand_id
1 'polypeptide(L)'
;MRIRCLECREWATHRGRCHAHHKAYENGRSCQAHRKRREAIARGHNAAALLRKAVRKAVAGTCAMCGVTYLPSQVDIDHIKPLALGGEDVASNVQVLCKRCHKIKTAMDFGKRPF
;
A
#
# COMPACT_ATOMS: atom_id res chain seq x y z
N MET A 1 33.88 7.79 2.76
CA MET A 1 33.60 7.52 4.19
C MET A 1 33.19 6.05 4.34
N ARG A 2 33.93 5.22 5.08
CA ARG A 2 33.50 3.83 5.35
C ARG A 2 32.43 3.86 6.44
N ILE A 3 31.25 3.34 6.14
CA ILE A 3 30.11 3.30 7.07
C ILE A 3 30.20 1.99 7.89
N ARG A 4 29.95 2.07 9.19
CA ARG A 4 29.83 0.91 10.08
C ARG A 4 28.43 0.33 9.97
N CYS A 5 28.31 -0.99 10.09
CA CYS A 5 27.06 -1.72 10.02
C CYS A 5 26.14 -1.27 11.16
N LEU A 6 24.88 -1.00 10.84
CA LEU A 6 23.88 -0.57 11.81
C LEU A 6 23.61 -1.59 12.93
N GLU A 7 23.97 -2.87 12.74
CA GLU A 7 23.61 -3.98 13.63
C GLU A 7 24.83 -4.54 14.39
N CYS A 8 25.91 -4.94 13.72
CA CYS A 8 27.12 -5.45 14.39
C CYS A 8 28.30 -4.47 14.41
N ARG A 9 28.12 -3.25 13.92
CA ARG A 9 29.17 -2.25 13.74
C ARG A 9 30.27 -2.65 12.77
N GLU A 10 30.42 -3.89 12.28
CA GLU A 10 31.40 -4.24 11.23
C GLU A 10 31.31 -3.39 9.96
N TRP A 11 32.30 -3.45 9.07
CA TRP A 11 32.26 -2.65 7.84
C TRP A 11 30.99 -2.94 7.02
N ALA A 12 30.23 -1.90 6.71
CA ALA A 12 29.05 -2.02 5.88
C ALA A 12 29.46 -2.20 4.41
N THR A 13 28.84 -3.17 3.74
CA THR A 13 29.01 -3.44 2.31
C THR A 13 27.78 -3.06 1.50
N HIS A 14 26.59 -3.03 2.12
CA HIS A 14 25.33 -2.72 1.45
C HIS A 14 24.43 -1.86 2.32
N ARG A 15 24.10 -0.64 1.86
CA ARG A 15 23.08 0.25 2.47
C ARG A 15 23.21 0.39 4.00
N GLY A 16 24.45 0.57 4.49
CA GLY A 16 24.71 0.71 5.93
C GLY A 16 24.70 -0.61 6.72
N ARG A 17 24.64 -1.77 6.08
CA ARG A 17 24.77 -3.11 6.70
C ARG A 17 25.92 -3.90 6.10
N CYS A 18 26.49 -4.83 6.87
CA CYS A 18 27.36 -5.86 6.32
C CYS A 18 26.53 -6.84 5.47
N HIS A 19 27.19 -7.69 4.69
CA HIS A 19 26.51 -8.64 3.80
C HIS A 19 25.49 -9.54 4.53
N ALA A 20 25.88 -10.11 5.68
CA ALA A 20 25.01 -10.98 6.46
C ALA A 20 23.75 -10.26 6.97
N HIS A 21 23.90 -9.08 7.57
CA HIS A 21 22.77 -8.30 8.07
C HIS A 21 21.90 -7.72 6.94
N HIS A 22 22.51 -7.37 5.80
CA HIS A 22 21.72 -6.96 4.63
C HIS A 22 20.84 -8.10 4.13
N LYS A 23 21.41 -9.31 4.00
CA LYS A 23 20.66 -10.51 3.60
C LYS A 23 19.55 -10.84 4.59
N ALA A 24 19.82 -10.77 5.90
CA ALA A 24 18.81 -10.97 6.93
C ALA A 24 17.69 -9.92 6.85
N TYR A 25 18.04 -8.65 6.65
CA TYR A 25 17.08 -7.56 6.44
C TYR A 25 16.20 -7.79 5.21
N GLU A 26 16.77 -8.14 4.07
CA GLU A 26 16.03 -8.42 2.84
C GLU A 26 15.06 -9.61 3.00
N ASN A 27 15.48 -10.61 3.76
CA ASN A 27 14.66 -11.77 4.12
C ASN A 27 13.66 -11.46 5.25
N GLY A 28 13.67 -10.26 5.82
CA GLY A 28 12.72 -9.87 6.87
C GLY A 28 11.27 -9.84 6.36
N ARG A 29 10.32 -10.14 7.25
CA ARG A 29 8.88 -10.17 6.94
C ARG A 29 8.39 -8.91 6.24
N SER A 30 8.84 -7.73 6.70
CA SER A 30 8.44 -6.44 6.12
C SER A 30 8.93 -6.30 4.68
N CYS A 31 10.20 -6.61 4.40
CA CYS A 31 10.78 -6.55 3.06
C CYS A 31 10.08 -7.53 2.09
N GLN A 32 9.81 -8.75 2.56
CA GLN A 32 9.03 -9.73 1.80
C GLN A 32 7.60 -9.23 1.52
N ALA A 33 6.91 -8.68 2.51
CA ALA A 33 5.55 -8.14 2.35
C ALA A 33 5.52 -6.97 1.35
N HIS A 34 6.48 -6.05 1.43
CA HIS A 34 6.62 -4.95 0.46
C HIS A 34 6.91 -5.46 -0.96
N ARG A 35 7.71 -6.53 -1.11
CA ARG A 35 7.96 -7.16 -2.40
C ARG A 35 6.69 -7.75 -2.99
N LYS A 36 5.96 -8.59 -2.23
CA LYS A 36 4.67 -9.17 -2.66
C LYS A 36 3.65 -8.10 -3.06
N ARG A 37 3.56 -7.01 -2.31
CA ARG A 37 2.68 -5.88 -2.66
C ARG A 37 3.06 -5.25 -4.00
N ARG A 38 4.35 -5.04 -4.27
CA ARG A 38 4.82 -4.49 -5.56
C ARG A 38 4.53 -5.43 -6.73
N GLU A 39 4.72 -6.73 -6.53
CA GLU A 39 4.39 -7.75 -7.53
C GLU A 39 2.89 -7.75 -7.85
N ALA A 40 2.02 -7.69 -6.84
CA ALA A 40 0.58 -7.62 -7.05
C ALA A 40 0.15 -6.37 -7.84
N ILE A 41 0.79 -5.23 -7.59
CA ILE A 41 0.57 -3.98 -8.35
C ILE A 41 1.04 -4.11 -9.80
N ALA A 42 2.22 -4.69 -10.01
CA ALA A 42 2.78 -4.90 -11.35
C ALA A 42 1.90 -5.82 -12.20
N ARG A 43 1.34 -6.89 -11.60
CA ARG A 43 0.39 -7.79 -12.27
C ARG A 43 -0.97 -7.15 -12.55
N GLY A 44 -1.46 -6.29 -11.67
CA GLY A 44 -2.79 -5.68 -11.76
C GLY A 44 -2.91 -4.53 -12.78
N HIS A 45 -1.86 -4.21 -13.53
CA HIS A 45 -1.83 -3.07 -14.46
C HIS A 45 -2.06 -1.69 -13.78
N ASN A 46 -1.66 -1.54 -12.52
CA ASN A 46 -1.71 -0.26 -11.78
C ASN A 46 -3.12 0.37 -11.70
N ALA A 47 -4.19 -0.42 -11.55
CA ALA A 47 -5.55 0.09 -11.64
C ALA A 47 -5.86 1.16 -10.58
N ALA A 48 -5.35 1.04 -9.35
CA ALA A 48 -5.55 2.08 -8.33
C ALA A 48 -4.95 3.43 -8.74
N ALA A 49 -3.80 3.42 -9.43
CA ALA A 49 -3.17 4.64 -9.92
C ALA A 49 -3.97 5.26 -11.08
N LEU A 50 -4.49 4.44 -11.99
CA LEU A 50 -5.35 4.88 -13.09
C LEU A 50 -6.65 5.50 -12.58
N LEU A 51 -7.31 4.85 -11.63
CA LEU A 51 -8.54 5.37 -11.02
C LEU A 51 -8.27 6.69 -10.28
N ARG A 52 -7.14 6.80 -9.56
CA ARG A 52 -6.75 8.06 -8.90
C ARG A 52 -6.55 9.19 -9.90
N LYS A 53 -5.96 8.90 -11.07
CA LYS A 53 -5.80 9.86 -12.16
C LYS A 53 -7.17 10.28 -12.73
N ALA A 54 -8.09 9.34 -12.91
CA ALA A 54 -9.44 9.61 -13.40
C ALA A 54 -10.23 10.51 -12.44
N VAL A 55 -10.22 10.22 -11.14
CA VAL A 55 -10.88 11.04 -10.09
C VAL A 55 -10.32 12.46 -10.06
N ARG A 56 -8.99 12.62 -10.16
CA ARG A 56 -8.37 13.96 -10.24
C ARG A 56 -8.80 14.71 -11.49
N LYS A 57 -8.87 14.04 -12.64
CA LYS A 57 -9.31 14.64 -13.92
C LYS A 57 -10.78 15.07 -13.85
N ALA A 58 -11.62 14.29 -13.19
CA ALA A 58 -13.04 14.60 -12.99
C ALA A 58 -13.28 15.69 -11.93
N VAL A 59 -12.26 16.03 -11.12
CA VAL A 59 -12.35 16.97 -9.98
C VAL A 59 -13.39 16.52 -8.93
N ALA A 60 -13.78 15.26 -8.98
CA ALA A 60 -14.83 14.68 -8.14
C ALA A 60 -14.63 13.17 -8.01
N GLY A 61 -14.93 12.62 -6.84
CA GLY A 61 -14.94 11.19 -6.58
C GLY A 61 -16.09 10.79 -5.67
N THR A 62 -16.96 9.91 -6.16
CA THR A 62 -18.09 9.37 -5.39
C THR A 62 -17.65 8.19 -4.54
N CYS A 63 -17.88 8.28 -3.23
CA CYS A 63 -17.58 7.19 -2.31
C CYS A 63 -18.47 5.98 -2.60
N ALA A 64 -17.88 4.81 -2.85
CA ALA A 64 -18.60 3.58 -3.12
C ALA A 64 -19.43 3.07 -1.93
N MET A 65 -19.10 3.49 -0.69
CA MET A 65 -19.80 3.05 0.52
C MET A 65 -20.94 3.98 0.94
N CYS A 66 -20.77 5.30 0.85
CA CYS A 66 -21.80 6.25 1.31
C CYS A 66 -22.48 7.02 0.17
N GLY A 67 -22.07 6.85 -1.09
CA GLY A 67 -22.67 7.47 -2.26
C GLY A 67 -22.45 8.98 -2.42
N VAL A 68 -21.79 9.62 -1.45
CA VAL A 68 -21.51 11.07 -1.49
C VAL A 68 -20.29 11.36 -2.38
N THR A 69 -20.37 12.44 -3.16
CA THR A 69 -19.27 12.96 -3.98
C THR A 69 -18.40 13.93 -3.18
N TYR A 70 -17.10 13.76 -3.31
CA TYR A 70 -16.09 14.55 -2.60
C TYR A 70 -15.02 15.08 -3.55
N LEU A 71 -14.26 16.06 -3.07
CA LEU A 71 -13.06 16.52 -3.78
C LEU A 71 -11.99 15.42 -3.84
N PRO A 72 -11.12 15.40 -4.86
CA PRO A 72 -10.05 14.41 -4.97
C PRO A 72 -9.09 14.35 -3.78
N SER A 73 -8.97 15.43 -3.00
CA SER A 73 -8.16 15.51 -1.77
C SER A 73 -8.82 14.87 -0.54
N GLN A 74 -10.11 14.55 -0.63
CA GLN A 74 -10.93 14.02 0.47
C GLN A 74 -11.28 12.54 0.29
N VAL A 75 -10.81 11.92 -0.80
CA VAL A 75 -11.03 10.51 -1.11
C VAL A 75 -9.72 9.76 -1.32
N ASP A 76 -9.77 8.48 -1.02
CA ASP A 76 -8.72 7.52 -1.27
C ASP A 76 -9.19 6.45 -2.24
N ILE A 77 -8.26 5.96 -3.06
CA ILE A 77 -8.47 4.77 -3.87
C ILE A 77 -8.02 3.57 -3.06
N ASP A 78 -8.96 2.69 -2.76
CA ASP A 78 -8.78 1.54 -1.90
C ASP A 78 -9.09 0.24 -2.63
N HIS A 79 -8.44 -0.85 -2.22
CA HIS A 79 -8.69 -2.17 -2.79
C HIS A 79 -9.89 -2.83 -2.08
N ILE A 80 -10.90 -3.31 -2.81
CA ILE A 80 -12.08 -3.99 -2.23
C ILE A 80 -11.61 -5.16 -1.36
N LYS A 81 -10.86 -6.10 -1.94
CA LYS A 81 -10.05 -7.08 -1.22
C LYS A 81 -8.63 -6.53 -1.05
N PRO A 82 -8.12 -6.32 0.18
CA PRO A 82 -6.77 -5.80 0.40
C PRO A 82 -5.68 -6.66 -0.26
N LEU A 83 -4.64 -6.02 -0.80
CA LEU A 83 -3.46 -6.71 -1.34
C LEU A 83 -2.80 -7.64 -0.30
N ALA A 84 -2.83 -7.25 0.98
CA ALA A 84 -2.29 -8.05 2.09
C ALA A 84 -3.05 -9.36 2.31
N LEU A 85 -4.32 -9.43 1.89
CA LEU A 85 -5.17 -10.62 1.99
C LEU A 85 -5.27 -11.35 0.63
N GLY A 86 -4.36 -11.07 -0.31
CA GLY A 86 -4.35 -11.68 -1.64
C GLY A 86 -5.36 -11.08 -2.61
N GLY A 87 -5.64 -9.78 -2.48
CA GLY A 87 -6.27 -9.00 -3.55
C GLY A 87 -5.26 -8.62 -4.64
N GLU A 88 -5.76 -8.20 -5.80
CA GLU A 88 -4.98 -7.73 -6.93
C GLU A 88 -5.28 -6.27 -7.26
N ASP A 89 -4.34 -5.57 -7.91
CA ASP A 89 -4.52 -4.16 -8.26
C ASP A 89 -5.25 -3.97 -9.60
N VAL A 90 -6.38 -4.67 -9.78
CA VAL A 90 -7.19 -4.66 -11.02
C VAL A 90 -8.40 -3.72 -10.90
N ALA A 91 -8.95 -3.28 -12.03
CA ALA A 91 -10.06 -2.31 -12.08
C ALA A 91 -11.30 -2.76 -11.29
N SER A 92 -11.60 -4.07 -11.29
CA SER A 92 -12.73 -4.65 -10.54
C SER A 92 -12.49 -4.73 -9.03
N ASN A 93 -11.25 -4.57 -8.56
CA ASN A 93 -10.88 -4.66 -7.15
C ASN A 93 -10.48 -3.30 -6.56
N VAL A 94 -10.72 -2.18 -7.25
CA VAL A 94 -10.42 -0.83 -6.73
C VAL A 94 -11.67 0.02 -6.66
N GLN A 95 -11.78 0.84 -5.62
CA GLN A 95 -12.93 1.70 -5.37
C GLN A 95 -12.50 3.04 -4.77
N VAL A 96 -13.34 4.07 -4.96
CA VAL A 96 -13.17 5.37 -4.31
C VAL A 96 -13.86 5.34 -2.96
N LEU A 97 -13.17 5.72 -1.88
CA LEU A 97 -13.75 5.84 -0.54
C LEU A 97 -13.40 7.19 0.07
N CYS A 98 -14.35 7.81 0.77
CA CYS A 98 -14.02 8.94 1.62
C CYS A 98 -13.22 8.48 2.85
N LYS A 99 -12.45 9.38 3.47
CA LYS A 99 -11.58 9.05 4.61
C LYS A 99 -12.28 8.32 5.75
N ARG A 100 -13.54 8.67 6.04
CA ARG A 100 -14.34 8.03 7.09
C ARG A 100 -14.69 6.58 6.73
N CYS A 101 -15.24 6.36 5.54
CA CYS A 101 -15.59 5.03 5.06
C CYS A 101 -14.35 4.14 4.88
N HIS A 102 -13.23 4.72 4.45
CA HIS A 102 -11.97 4.00 4.33
C HIS A 102 -11.44 3.50 5.67
N LYS A 103 -11.53 4.33 6.73
CA LYS A 103 -11.18 3.91 8.10
C LYS A 103 -12.04 2.75 8.59
N ILE A 104 -13.36 2.82 8.36
CA ILE A 104 -14.31 1.77 8.75
C ILE A 104 -13.98 0.46 8.01
N LYS A 105 -13.80 0.52 6.68
CA LYS A 105 -13.44 -0.63 5.87
C LYS A 105 -12.12 -1.26 6.34
N THR A 106 -11.10 -0.45 6.56
CA THR A 106 -9.80 -0.94 7.05
C THR A 106 -9.94 -1.66 8.40
N ALA A 107 -10.79 -1.16 9.30
CA ALA A 107 -11.06 -1.86 10.55
C ALA A 107 -11.74 -3.22 10.31
N MET A 108 -12.76 -3.26 9.45
CA MET A 108 -13.48 -4.49 9.08
C MET A 108 -12.56 -5.53 8.42
N ASP A 109 -11.76 -5.13 7.45
CA ASP A 109 -10.85 -6.02 6.69
C ASP A 109 -9.85 -6.76 7.58
N PHE A 110 -9.43 -6.12 8.68
CA PHE A 110 -8.43 -6.66 9.60
C PHE A 110 -9.01 -7.04 10.96
N GLY A 111 -10.34 -7.18 11.06
CA GLY A 111 -11.02 -7.64 12.28
C GLY A 111 -10.87 -6.71 13.49
N LYS A 112 -10.62 -5.42 13.26
CA LYS A 112 -10.52 -4.40 14.32
C LYS A 112 -11.90 -3.76 14.55
N ARG A 113 -12.18 -3.36 15.79
CA ARG A 113 -13.39 -2.58 16.09
C ARG A 113 -13.31 -1.22 15.40
N PRO A 114 -14.33 -0.82 14.61
CA PRO A 114 -14.31 0.46 13.90
C PRO A 114 -14.55 1.69 14.80
N PHE A 115 -14.87 1.46 16.08
CA PHE A 115 -15.18 2.46 17.11
C PHE A 115 -14.54 2.06 18.43
#